data_AF-A0A7H8UQE4-F1
#
_entry.id   AF-A0A7H8UQE4-F1
#
_cell.length_a   1.000
_cell.length_b   1.000
_cell.length_c   1.000
_cell.angle_alpha   90.00
_cell.angle_beta   90.00
_cell.angle_gamma   90.00
#
_symmetry.space_group_name_H-M   'P 1'
#
loop_
_entity.id
_entity.type
_entity.pdbx_description
1 polymer ?
#
loop_
_entity_poly.entity_id
_entity_poly.type
_entity_poly.pdbx_seq_one_letter_code
_entity_poly.pdbx_strand_id
1 'polypeptide(L)'
;MINTLYNLTAKGLLKALSFILATLLCAIILLNSTAFALIFGGKTPYLVILVFYGMAILWIHGVGFEIRSTIWKAIFLPVIGYLIVIPSLCILLIK
;
A
#
# COMPACT_ATOMS: atom_id res chain seq x y z
N MET A 1 10.65 -20.08 -0.21
CA MET A 1 11.14 -18.80 0.34
C MET A 1 10.05 -17.73 0.39
N ILE A 2 9.35 -17.42 -0.72
CA ILE A 2 8.31 -16.37 -0.73
C ILE A 2 7.16 -16.62 0.26
N ASN A 3 6.75 -17.89 0.44
CA ASN A 3 5.73 -18.28 1.42
C ASN A 3 6.15 -17.93 2.85
N THR A 4 7.42 -18.16 3.19
CA THR A 4 7.97 -17.87 4.51
C THR A 4 7.95 -16.38 4.77
N LEU A 5 8.41 -15.58 3.80
CA LEU A 5 8.42 -14.12 3.90
C LEU A 5 7.01 -13.54 4.04
N TYR A 6 6.06 -14.02 3.24
CA TYR A 6 4.66 -13.60 3.32
C TYR A 6 4.04 -13.94 4.70
N ASN A 7 4.35 -15.12 5.24
CA ASN A 7 3.83 -15.54 6.54
C ASN A 7 4.48 -14.77 7.71
N LEU A 8 5.73 -14.33 7.59
CA LEU A 8 6.38 -13.47 8.59
C LEU A 8 5.66 -12.12 8.72
N THR A 9 5.14 -11.59 7.61
CA THR A 9 4.34 -10.36 7.60
C THR A 9 2.89 -10.55 8.04
N ALA A 10 2.36 -11.77 7.97
CA ALA A 10 0.96 -12.10 8.26
C ALA A 10 0.61 -12.13 9.76
N LYS A 11 1.27 -11.30 10.59
CA LYS A 11 0.97 -11.13 12.02
C LYS A 11 -0.20 -10.17 12.22
N GLY A 12 -1.04 -10.41 13.23
CA GLY A 12 -2.25 -9.62 13.49
C GLY A 12 -1.99 -8.11 13.58
N LEU A 13 -0.95 -7.69 14.31
CA LEU A 13 -0.58 -6.27 14.43
C LEU A 13 -0.15 -5.65 13.09
N LEU A 14 0.59 -6.39 12.26
CA LEU A 14 1.00 -5.90 10.94
C LEU A 14 -0.18 -5.83 9.98
N LYS A 15 -1.16 -6.74 10.08
CA LYS A 15 -2.41 -6.64 9.33
C LYS A 15 -3.19 -5.39 9.74
N ALA A 16 -3.39 -5.16 11.04
CA ALA A 16 -4.04 -3.95 11.54
C ALA A 16 -3.34 -2.67 11.07
N LEU A 17 -2.00 -2.61 11.17
CA LEU A 17 -1.21 -1.49 10.68
C LEU A 17 -1.39 -1.26 9.17
N SER A 18 -1.38 -2.33 8.36
CA SER A 18 -1.62 -2.22 6.93
C SER A 18 -2.99 -1.63 6.61
N PHE A 19 -4.02 -2.07 7.34
CA PHE A 19 -5.37 -1.56 7.16
C PHE A 19 -5.48 -0.07 7.51
N ILE A 20 -4.86 0.35 8.62
CA ILE A 20 -4.81 1.75 9.04
C ILE A 20 -4.10 2.60 7.98
N LEU A 21 -2.91 2.20 7.54
CA LEU A 21 -2.13 2.97 6.56
C LEU A 21 -2.83 3.08 5.20
N ALA A 22 -3.42 2.00 4.70
CA ALA A 22 -4.16 2.02 3.44
C ALA A 22 -5.39 2.93 3.52
N THR A 23 -6.14 2.86 4.63
CA THR A 23 -7.33 3.69 4.84
C THR A 23 -6.96 5.15 5.04
N LEU A 24 -5.87 5.44 5.76
CA LEU A 24 -5.35 6.80 5.93
C LEU A 24 -4.92 7.40 4.58
N LEU A 25 -4.18 6.65 3.77
CA LEU A 25 -3.76 7.10 2.44
C LEU A 25 -4.98 7.35 1.55
N CYS A 26 -5.96 6.45 1.55
CA CYS A 26 -7.22 6.64 0.83
C CYS A 26 -7.92 7.94 1.27
N ALA A 27 -8.06 8.17 2.57
CA ALA A 27 -8.67 9.38 3.11
C ALA A 27 -7.92 10.64 2.65
N ILE A 28 -6.59 10.66 2.71
CA ILE A 28 -5.78 11.80 2.25
C ILE A 28 -5.95 12.03 0.75
N ILE A 29 -5.96 10.97 -0.08
CA ILE A 29 -6.19 11.09 -1.52
C ILE A 29 -7.57 11.70 -1.81
N LEU A 30 -8.61 11.31 -1.07
CA LEU A 30 -9.97 11.83 -1.26
C LEU A 30 -10.12 13.27 -0.75
N LEU A 31 -9.55 13.58 0.42
CA LEU A 31 -9.65 14.90 1.04
C LEU A 31 -8.72 15.94 0.38
N ASN A 32 -7.63 15.49 -0.25
CA ASN A 32 -6.64 16.36 -0.89
C ASN A 32 -6.25 15.84 -2.30
N SER A 33 -7.27 15.58 -3.11
CA SER A 33 -7.15 14.98 -4.44
C SER A 33 -6.34 15.82 -5.42
N THR A 34 -6.41 17.15 -5.32
CA THR A 34 -5.64 18.08 -6.15
C THR A 34 -4.15 17.99 -5.86
N ALA A 35 -3.75 17.99 -4.59
CA ALA A 35 -2.34 17.80 -4.22
C ALA A 35 -1.85 16.43 -4.69
N PHE A 36 -2.61 15.36 -4.43
CA PHE A 36 -2.24 14.02 -4.90
C PHE A 36 -2.03 13.96 -6.43
N ALA A 37 -2.97 14.51 -7.21
CA ALA A 37 -2.89 14.55 -8.66
C ALA A 37 -1.69 15.36 -9.17
N LEU A 38 -1.35 16.48 -8.54
CA LEU A 38 -0.18 17.28 -8.94
C LEU A 38 1.14 16.58 -8.60
N ILE A 39 1.23 15.99 -7.40
CA ILE A 39 2.47 15.38 -6.89
C ILE A 39 2.79 14.08 -7.61
N PHE A 40 1.80 13.20 -7.76
CA PHE A 40 1.99 11.86 -8.32
C PHE A 40 1.48 11.74 -9.75
N GLY A 41 0.44 12.49 -10.13
CA GLY A 41 -0.20 12.41 -11.45
C GLY A 41 0.35 13.37 -12.50
N GLY A 42 1.20 14.34 -12.13
CA GLY A 42 1.71 15.39 -13.02
C GLY A 42 2.55 14.86 -14.19
N LYS A 43 3.88 15.01 -14.12
CA LYS A 43 4.77 14.59 -15.23
C LYS A 43 4.91 13.07 -15.39
N THR A 44 4.55 12.31 -14.35
CA THR A 44 4.81 10.86 -14.25
C THR A 44 3.55 10.10 -13.79
N PRO A 45 2.53 9.96 -14.64
CA PRO A 45 1.23 9.39 -14.27
C PRO A 45 1.31 7.94 -13.74
N TYR A 46 2.36 7.20 -14.09
CA TYR A 46 2.62 5.86 -13.57
C TYR A 46 2.80 5.80 -12.04
N LEU A 47 3.20 6.92 -11.40
CA LEU A 47 3.29 6.97 -9.95
C LEU A 47 1.92 6.85 -9.28
N VAL A 48 0.85 7.37 -9.90
CA VAL A 48 -0.51 7.20 -9.38
C VAL A 48 -0.87 5.72 -9.32
N ILE A 49 -0.61 4.99 -10.40
CA ILE A 49 -0.85 3.54 -10.48
C ILE A 49 -0.02 2.81 -9.42
N LEU A 50 1.25 3.19 -9.23
CA LEU A 50 2.12 2.61 -8.21
C LEU A 50 1.57 2.83 -6.80
N VAL A 51 1.09 4.04 -6.47
CA VAL A 51 0.51 4.35 -5.16
C VAL A 51 -0.77 3.54 -4.92
N PHE A 52 -1.68 3.46 -5.90
CA PHE A 52 -2.87 2.63 -5.81
C PHE A 52 -2.53 1.15 -5.65
N TYR A 53 -1.51 0.66 -6.34
CA TYR A 53 -1.01 -0.70 -6.18
C TYR A 53 -0.51 -0.96 -4.74
N GLY A 54 0.32 -0.06 -4.19
CA GLY A 54 0.78 -0.15 -2.80
C GLY A 54 -0.38 -0.14 -1.80
N MET A 55 -1.37 0.74 -2.00
CA MET A 55 -2.57 0.80 -1.18
C MET A 55 -3.40 -0.49 -1.25
N ALA A 56 -3.59 -1.06 -2.45
CA ALA A 56 -4.29 -2.32 -2.65
C ALA A 56 -3.58 -3.48 -1.94
N ILE A 57 -2.25 -3.56 -2.02
CA ILE A 57 -1.46 -4.57 -1.29
C ILE A 57 -1.76 -4.49 0.21
N LEU A 58 -1.72 -3.28 0.79
CA LEU A 58 -1.93 -3.10 2.23
C LEU A 58 -3.38 -3.37 2.66
N TRP A 59 -4.39 -3.07 1.84
CA TRP A 59 -5.77 -3.49 2.14
C TRP A 59 -5.95 -4.99 2.07
N ILE A 60 -5.46 -5.66 1.02
CA ILE A 60 -5.53 -7.13 0.90
C ILE A 60 -4.87 -7.78 2.11
N HIS A 61 -3.68 -7.32 2.48
CA HIS A 61 -3.00 -7.79 3.68
C HIS A 61 -3.77 -7.47 4.97
N GLY A 62 -4.27 -6.24 5.09
CA GLY A 62 -4.88 -5.71 6.31
C GLY A 62 -6.23 -6.31 6.67
N VAL A 63 -7.06 -6.64 5.67
CA VAL A 63 -8.32 -7.39 5.86
C VAL A 63 -8.04 -8.86 6.26
N GLY A 64 -6.79 -9.31 6.16
CA GLY A 64 -6.38 -10.66 6.51
C GLY A 64 -6.65 -11.67 5.41
N PHE A 65 -6.78 -11.23 4.17
CA PHE A 65 -6.99 -12.10 3.02
C PHE A 65 -5.82 -13.09 2.84
N GLU A 66 -6.13 -14.39 2.80
CA GLU A 66 -5.14 -15.45 2.64
C GLU A 66 -4.94 -15.82 1.17
N ILE A 67 -3.84 -15.33 0.58
CA ILE A 67 -3.48 -15.66 -0.79
C ILE A 67 -2.92 -17.08 -0.83
N ARG A 68 -3.52 -17.99 -1.60
CA ARG A 68 -3.05 -19.38 -1.74
C ARG A 68 -1.96 -19.55 -2.79
N SER A 69 -2.05 -18.81 -3.91
CA SER A 69 -1.12 -18.91 -5.02
C SER A 69 0.22 -18.23 -4.73
N THR A 70 1.32 -18.93 -5.02
CA THR A 70 2.69 -18.44 -4.84
C THR A 70 2.99 -17.19 -5.68
N ILE A 71 2.50 -17.13 -6.91
CA ILE A 71 2.69 -15.97 -7.81
C ILE A 71 2.00 -14.74 -7.22
N TRP A 72 0.76 -14.90 -6.76
CA TRP A 72 0.00 -13.81 -6.17
C TRP A 72 0.59 -13.34 -4.82
N LYS A 73 1.22 -14.21 -4.04
CA LYS A 73 1.97 -13.79 -2.83
C LYS A 73 3.19 -12.93 -3.16
N ALA A 74 3.83 -13.16 -4.30
CA ALA A 74 4.97 -12.37 -4.74
C ALA A 74 4.54 -10.98 -5.22
N ILE A 75 3.45 -10.92 -6.01
CA ILE A 75 2.84 -9.67 -6.47
C ILE A 75 2.35 -8.87 -5.25
N PHE A 76 1.48 -9.45 -4.43
CA PHE A 76 0.89 -8.78 -3.27
C PHE A 76 1.70 -8.94 -1.98
N LEU A 77 3.02 -8.86 -2.06
CA LEU A 77 3.89 -8.98 -0.89
C LEU A 77 3.74 -7.72 0.00
N PRO A 78 3.34 -7.84 1.28
CA PRO A 78 3.03 -6.69 2.14
C PRO A 78 4.18 -5.67 2.27
N VAL A 79 5.43 -6.15 2.26
CA VAL A 79 6.64 -5.31 2.31
C VAL A 79 6.66 -4.29 1.17
N ILE A 80 6.26 -4.68 -0.04
CA ILE A 80 6.19 -3.78 -1.20
C ILE A 80 5.14 -2.69 -0.95
N GLY A 81 3.99 -3.06 -0.38
CA GLY A 81 2.95 -2.11 0.01
C GLY A 81 3.47 -1.06 0.99
N TYR A 82 4.19 -1.46 2.04
CA TYR A 82 4.80 -0.53 3.00
C TYR A 82 5.82 0.40 2.35
N LEU A 83 6.69 -0.13 1.49
CA LEU A 83 7.72 0.65 0.79
C LEU A 83 7.13 1.70 -0.14
N ILE A 84 5.90 1.52 -0.62
CA ILE A 84 5.20 2.50 -1.47
C ILE A 84 4.38 3.47 -0.61
N VAL A 85 3.56 2.94 0.31
CA VAL A 85 2.55 3.73 1.03
C VAL A 85 3.18 4.66 2.07
N ILE A 86 4.21 4.22 2.80
CA ILE A 86 4.83 5.05 3.84
C ILE A 86 5.47 6.31 3.23
N PRO A 87 6.33 6.23 2.19
CA PRO A 87 6.85 7.43 1.55
C PRO A 87 5.76 8.30 0.93
N SER A 88 4.73 7.69 0.34
CA SER A 88 3.61 8.44 -0.25
C SER A 88 2.88 9.28 0.80
N LEU A 89 2.59 8.69 1.96
CA LEU A 89 2.00 9.38 3.11
C LEU A 89 2.91 10.49 3.62
N CYS A 90 4.21 10.21 3.83
CA CYS A 90 5.16 11.23 4.26
C CYS A 90 5.21 12.42 3.30
N ILE A 91 5.26 12.17 1.98
CA ILE A 91 5.27 13.22 0.96
C ILE A 91 3.98 14.04 1.00
N LEU A 92 2.81 13.42 1.19
CA LEU A 92 1.52 14.10 1.22
C LEU A 92 1.27 14.88 2.52
N LEU A 93 1.88 14.48 3.64
CA LEU A 93 1.71 15.12 4.94
C LEU A 93 2.73 16.24 5.20
N ILE A 94 3.91 16.19 4.57
CA ILE A 94 4.99 17.18 4.76
C ILE A 94 4.90 18.33 3.74
N LYS A 95 4.27 18.07 2.59
CA LYS A 95 3.94 19.14 1.62
C LYS A 95 2.79 20.00 2.11
#